data_AF-A0AAY4BL87-F1
#
_entry.id   AF-A0AAY4BL87-F1
#
_cell.length_a   1.000
_cell.length_b   1.000
_cell.length_c   1.000
_cell.angle_alpha   90.00
_cell.angle_beta   90.00
_cell.angle_gamma   90.00
#
_symmetry.space_group_name_H-M   'P 1'
#
loop_
_entity.id
_entity.type
_entity.pdbx_description
1 polymer ?
#
loop_
_entity_poly.entity_id
_entity_poly.type
_entity_poly.pdbx_seq_one_letter_code
_entity_poly.pdbx_strand_id
1 'polypeptide(L)'
;MPRNKSKATARDEGVAGREAEPPSAIPAGRQLDRTPPPRHTSAKAARTSQECEFPLKDKIKSERLSLLSPYLDCAERRSVRRSSATSATAKMWEADNDTFVQGMEGYEWTAADLEFVNLVRKKTQLQQIQKQLAELEQTLKAEGLKRDKSVATRESTRGELLKMPSSDQLLQLSRDVLSRHHNSSELENLDPKSLLGRTKLEDVRRAITEEAAHVAELDGKVANAQKLRDQEELSLKELEKRVLVVKTTVESLKNSLADSKSVASKKEASAVKKPSARKAPKVPEEETVVVRRSSRIAQKQANKRGKEAVK
;
A
#
# COMPACT_ATOMS: atom_id res chain seq x y z
N MET A 1 10.82 -34.69 13.24
CA MET A 1 10.35 -35.90 12.54
C MET A 1 10.85 -35.87 11.11
N PRO A 2 11.74 -36.79 10.70
CA PRO A 2 12.43 -36.78 9.40
C PRO A 2 11.79 -37.73 8.36
N ARG A 3 12.36 -37.69 7.13
CA ARG A 3 12.25 -38.66 6.01
C ARG A 3 11.07 -38.42 5.05
N ASN A 4 11.20 -38.51 3.71
CA ASN A 4 12.01 -39.40 2.90
C ASN A 4 12.55 -38.75 1.60
N LYS A 5 13.79 -39.11 1.24
CA LYS A 5 14.32 -39.09 -0.12
C LYS A 5 14.04 -40.46 -0.74
N SER A 6 13.56 -40.50 -1.98
CA SER A 6 13.52 -41.74 -2.77
C SER A 6 14.32 -41.57 -4.05
N LYS A 7 15.39 -42.35 -4.08
CA LYS A 7 16.35 -42.63 -5.15
C LYS A 7 15.80 -43.81 -5.96
N ALA A 8 15.91 -43.78 -7.28
CA ALA A 8 15.85 -44.99 -8.09
C ALA A 8 16.71 -44.82 -9.35
N THR A 9 17.52 -45.85 -9.58
CA THR A 9 18.59 -45.99 -10.56
C THR A 9 18.22 -47.09 -11.57
N ALA A 10 18.57 -46.86 -12.83
CA ALA A 10 19.14 -47.77 -13.86
C ALA A 10 18.54 -49.16 -14.14
N ARG A 11 18.33 -49.44 -15.44
CA ARG A 11 18.90 -50.55 -16.27
C ARG A 11 18.23 -50.52 -17.66
N ASP A 12 18.95 -50.45 -18.78
CA ASP A 12 19.80 -51.47 -19.45
C ASP A 12 19.01 -52.26 -20.52
N GLU A 13 19.74 -52.81 -21.48
CA GLU A 13 19.38 -53.69 -22.61
C GLU A 13 19.29 -52.98 -23.98
N GLY A 14 20.36 -53.15 -24.76
CA GLY A 14 20.38 -52.89 -26.20
C GLY A 14 19.98 -54.12 -27.02
N VAL A 15 19.64 -53.94 -28.29
CA VAL A 15 19.61 -55.00 -29.31
C VAL A 15 20.04 -54.42 -30.66
N ALA A 16 20.92 -55.17 -31.32
CA ALA A 16 21.51 -54.89 -32.60
C ALA A 16 20.63 -55.29 -33.80
N GLY A 17 20.89 -54.64 -34.94
CA GLY A 17 20.81 -55.26 -36.27
C GLY A 17 19.54 -54.98 -37.09
N ARG A 18 19.72 -54.29 -38.23
CA ARG A 18 19.36 -54.78 -39.58
C ARG A 18 19.70 -53.75 -40.66
N GLU A 19 20.56 -54.23 -41.56
CA GLU A 19 20.57 -54.07 -43.02
C GLU A 19 20.31 -52.68 -43.62
N ALA A 20 21.38 -52.08 -44.14
CA ALA A 20 21.33 -50.99 -45.10
C ALA A 20 21.06 -51.57 -46.50
N GLU A 21 19.81 -51.47 -46.95
CA GLU A 21 19.39 -51.59 -48.34
C GLU A 21 20.08 -50.53 -49.22
N PRO A 22 20.48 -50.85 -50.47
CA PRO A 22 21.15 -49.90 -51.36
C PRO A 22 20.19 -48.80 -51.85
N PRO A 23 20.71 -47.61 -52.20
CA PRO A 23 19.88 -46.52 -52.69
C PRO A 23 19.20 -46.89 -54.01
N SER A 24 17.88 -46.80 -54.03
CA SER A 24 17.02 -46.96 -55.19
C SER A 24 17.40 -45.97 -56.29
N ALA A 25 18.09 -46.46 -57.32
CA ALA A 25 18.43 -45.69 -58.50
C ALA A 25 17.14 -45.35 -59.26
N ILE A 26 16.77 -44.06 -59.30
CA ILE A 26 15.67 -43.55 -60.11
C ILE A 26 15.99 -43.84 -61.59
N PRO A 27 15.14 -44.56 -62.34
CA PRO A 27 15.39 -44.75 -63.75
C PRO A 27 15.32 -43.39 -64.45
N ALA A 28 16.39 -43.03 -65.17
CA ALA A 28 16.45 -41.81 -65.96
C ALA A 28 15.30 -41.82 -66.98
N GLY A 29 14.28 -41.00 -66.72
CA GLY A 29 13.13 -40.84 -67.61
C GLY A 29 13.61 -40.40 -68.99
N ARG A 30 13.23 -41.15 -70.02
CA ARG A 30 13.47 -40.76 -71.41
C ARG A 30 12.72 -39.46 -71.69
N GLN A 31 13.45 -38.42 -72.08
CA GLN A 31 12.87 -37.19 -72.60
C GLN A 31 12.20 -37.50 -73.95
N LEU A 32 10.87 -37.40 -74.02
CA LEU A 32 10.14 -37.53 -75.27
C LEU A 32 10.47 -36.34 -76.17
N ASP A 33 10.74 -36.61 -77.45
CA ASP A 33 10.99 -35.57 -78.45
C ASP A 33 9.76 -34.67 -78.57
N ARG A 34 9.92 -33.40 -78.16
CA ARG A 34 8.86 -32.40 -78.27
C ARG A 34 8.91 -31.78 -79.66
N THR A 35 7.88 -32.01 -80.46
CA THR A 35 7.62 -31.23 -81.67
C THR A 35 7.22 -29.80 -81.25
N PRO A 36 7.88 -28.73 -81.76
CA PRO A 36 7.46 -27.37 -81.45
C PRO A 36 6.08 -27.06 -82.08
N PRO A 37 5.20 -26.30 -81.41
CA PRO A 37 3.88 -25.99 -81.93
C PRO A 37 3.99 -25.07 -83.17
N PRO A 38 3.13 -25.26 -84.19
CA PRO A 38 3.16 -24.45 -85.40
C PRO A 38 2.72 -23.02 -85.08
N ARG A 39 3.46 -22.05 -85.62
CA ARG A 39 3.09 -20.63 -85.56
C ARG A 39 1.97 -20.35 -86.55
N HIS A 40 1.14 -19.38 -86.17
CA HIS A 40 0.11 -18.67 -86.95
C HIS A 40 -1.31 -19.26 -86.89
N THR A 41 -2.20 -18.56 -86.17
CA THR A 41 -3.25 -17.72 -86.76
C THR A 41 -3.98 -16.97 -85.62
N SER A 42 -4.13 -15.66 -85.80
CA SER A 42 -4.83 -14.79 -84.87
C SER A 42 -6.34 -14.98 -84.97
N ALA A 43 -6.95 -15.65 -84.00
CA ALA A 43 -8.40 -15.66 -83.82
C ALA A 43 -8.79 -14.59 -82.79
N LYS A 44 -9.30 -13.45 -83.28
CA LYS A 44 -10.03 -12.48 -82.45
C LYS A 44 -11.32 -13.15 -81.96
N ALA A 45 -11.39 -13.49 -80.68
CA ALA A 45 -12.64 -13.80 -80.01
C ALA A 45 -13.12 -12.54 -79.29
N ALA A 46 -14.14 -11.91 -79.86
CA ALA A 46 -14.91 -10.84 -79.24
C ALA A 46 -15.75 -11.41 -78.09
N ARG A 47 -15.75 -10.76 -76.93
CA ARG A 47 -16.88 -10.82 -75.99
C ARG A 47 -16.90 -9.62 -75.05
N THR A 48 -17.73 -8.65 -75.44
CA THR A 48 -18.62 -7.82 -74.62
C THR A 48 -18.36 -7.71 -73.12
N SER A 49 -17.90 -6.53 -72.69
CA SER A 49 -18.07 -6.04 -71.31
C SER A 49 -19.04 -4.87 -71.33
N GLN A 50 -20.15 -5.11 -70.65
CA GLN A 50 -21.29 -4.23 -70.38
C GLN A 50 -20.86 -3.10 -69.42
N GLU A 51 -21.24 -1.87 -69.75
CA GLU A 51 -21.15 -0.71 -68.85
C GLU A 51 -22.04 -0.91 -67.62
N CYS A 52 -21.51 -0.55 -66.45
CA CYS A 52 -22.29 -0.13 -65.29
C CYS A 52 -21.54 1.00 -64.60
N GLU A 53 -21.99 2.22 -64.86
CA GLU A 53 -21.71 3.40 -64.03
C GLU A 53 -22.41 3.28 -62.68
N PHE A 54 -21.73 3.66 -61.60
CA PHE A 54 -22.36 4.18 -60.40
C PHE A 54 -21.49 5.33 -59.85
N PRO A 55 -22.02 6.55 -59.69
CA PRO A 55 -21.37 7.60 -58.94
C PRO A 55 -21.91 7.63 -57.51
N LEU A 56 -21.05 7.79 -56.50
CA LEU A 56 -21.40 8.60 -55.34
C LEU A 56 -20.14 9.11 -54.63
N LYS A 57 -20.06 10.43 -54.52
CA LYS A 57 -19.13 11.16 -53.68
C LYS A 57 -19.62 11.04 -52.23
N ASP A 58 -18.71 10.95 -51.27
CA ASP A 58 -18.77 11.81 -50.09
C ASP A 58 -17.42 11.94 -49.37
N LYS A 59 -17.19 13.16 -48.90
CA LYS A 59 -15.96 13.68 -48.28
C LYS A 59 -16.02 13.47 -46.77
N ILE A 60 -14.95 12.97 -46.15
CA ILE A 60 -14.57 13.39 -44.79
C ILE A 60 -13.04 13.53 -44.70
N LYS A 61 -12.59 14.73 -44.31
CA LYS A 61 -11.22 15.06 -43.92
C LYS A 61 -11.07 14.80 -42.42
N SER A 62 -9.95 14.20 -42.00
CA SER A 62 -9.31 14.42 -40.68
C SER A 62 -7.97 13.66 -40.70
N GLU A 63 -6.84 14.32 -40.96
CA GLU A 63 -5.96 15.01 -40.01
C GLU A 63 -5.03 14.07 -39.23
N ARG A 64 -3.73 14.24 -39.52
CA ARG A 64 -2.49 13.89 -38.78
C ARG A 64 -2.59 12.84 -37.66
N LEU A 65 -1.72 11.84 -37.73
CA LEU A 65 -0.63 11.65 -36.76
C LEU A 65 0.44 10.72 -37.38
N SER A 66 1.48 11.33 -37.95
CA SER A 66 2.79 10.69 -38.15
C SER A 66 3.57 10.80 -36.85
N LEU A 67 3.97 9.68 -36.24
CA LEU A 67 5.19 9.62 -35.45
C LEU A 67 5.75 8.19 -35.40
N LEU A 68 7.00 8.09 -35.90
CA LEU A 68 8.08 7.19 -35.49
C LEU A 68 8.14 5.76 -36.07
N SER A 69 9.01 5.60 -37.08
CA SER A 69 9.96 4.47 -37.12
C SER A 69 11.23 4.87 -37.91
N PRO A 70 12.44 4.55 -37.43
CA PRO A 70 13.68 5.09 -37.98
C PRO A 70 14.23 4.27 -39.16
N TYR A 71 14.72 5.04 -40.14
CA TYR A 71 15.85 4.80 -41.05
C TYR A 71 16.53 3.42 -40.99
N LEU A 72 16.31 2.60 -42.02
CA LEU A 72 17.34 1.72 -42.59
C LEU A 72 17.23 1.76 -44.11
N ASP A 73 18.17 2.48 -44.70
CA ASP A 73 18.52 2.43 -46.11
C ASP A 73 19.26 1.10 -46.37
N CYS A 74 18.66 0.24 -47.20
CA CYS A 74 19.34 -0.89 -47.82
C CYS A 74 18.84 -0.99 -49.26
N ALA A 75 19.66 -0.51 -50.17
CA ALA A 75 19.48 -0.58 -51.61
C ALA A 75 19.27 -2.04 -52.08
N GLU A 76 18.04 -2.40 -52.40
CA GLU A 76 17.70 -3.70 -52.95
C GLU A 76 17.81 -3.66 -54.48
N ARG A 77 18.83 -4.36 -55.01
CA ARG A 77 18.95 -4.65 -56.44
C ARG A 77 17.68 -5.38 -56.89
N ARG A 78 16.94 -4.78 -57.83
CA ARG A 78 15.78 -5.38 -58.48
C ARG A 78 16.19 -6.68 -59.18
N SER A 79 15.92 -7.81 -58.53
CA SER A 79 15.77 -9.10 -59.20
C SER A 79 14.27 -9.31 -59.41
N VAL A 80 13.78 -9.00 -60.61
CA VAL A 80 12.42 -9.35 -61.01
C VAL A 80 12.38 -10.86 -61.25
N ARG A 81 12.33 -11.64 -60.17
CA ARG A 81 11.84 -13.02 -60.24
C ARG A 81 10.33 -12.94 -60.31
N ARG A 82 9.76 -13.42 -61.41
CA ARG A 82 8.33 -13.72 -61.53
C ARG A 82 7.96 -14.70 -60.41
N SER A 83 7.45 -14.19 -59.31
CA SER A 83 6.79 -15.00 -58.27
C SER A 83 5.46 -15.49 -58.82
N SER A 84 5.50 -16.55 -59.62
CA SER A 84 4.30 -17.34 -59.94
C SER A 84 4.17 -18.41 -58.87
N ALA A 85 3.78 -17.98 -57.67
CA ALA A 85 3.31 -18.87 -56.63
C ALA A 85 1.80 -18.64 -56.49
N THR A 86 1.03 -19.21 -57.42
CA THR A 86 -0.34 -19.60 -57.09
C THR A 86 -0.22 -20.65 -56.00
N SER A 87 -0.24 -20.22 -54.74
CA SER A 87 -0.45 -21.11 -53.62
C SER A 87 -1.86 -21.66 -53.78
N ALA A 88 -1.96 -22.88 -54.33
CA ALA A 88 -3.19 -23.64 -54.30
C ALA A 88 -3.43 -24.06 -52.85
N THR A 89 -4.01 -23.17 -52.05
CA THR A 89 -4.52 -23.54 -50.74
C THR A 89 -5.81 -24.32 -50.96
N ALA A 90 -5.69 -25.62 -51.27
CA ALA A 90 -6.84 -26.51 -51.30
C ALA A 90 -7.46 -26.51 -49.90
N LYS A 91 -8.70 -26.03 -49.77
CA LYS A 91 -9.49 -26.13 -48.53
C LYS A 91 -9.83 -27.60 -48.32
N MET A 92 -8.88 -28.36 -47.77
CA MET A 92 -8.95 -29.82 -47.56
C MET A 92 -10.11 -30.28 -46.65
N TRP A 93 -10.81 -29.36 -45.99
CA TRP A 93 -11.71 -29.68 -44.88
C TRP A 93 -13.20 -29.58 -45.22
N GLU A 94 -13.56 -29.09 -46.40
CA GLU A 94 -14.96 -28.92 -46.86
C GLU A 94 -15.26 -29.73 -48.13
N ALA A 95 -14.27 -30.46 -48.63
CA ALA A 95 -14.36 -31.28 -49.83
C ALA A 95 -14.88 -32.67 -49.46
N ASP A 96 -15.98 -33.07 -50.10
CA ASP A 96 -16.54 -34.42 -50.05
C ASP A 96 -15.48 -35.45 -50.50
N ASN A 97 -15.61 -36.73 -50.11
CA ASN A 97 -14.60 -37.75 -50.42
C ASN A 97 -14.29 -37.82 -51.93
N ASP A 98 -15.27 -37.48 -52.78
CA ASP A 98 -15.16 -37.41 -54.24
C ASP A 98 -14.32 -36.24 -54.78
N THR A 99 -13.91 -35.30 -53.92
CA THR A 99 -13.18 -34.08 -54.32
C THR A 99 -11.78 -33.97 -53.72
N PHE A 100 -11.37 -34.93 -52.89
CA PHE A 100 -10.04 -34.90 -52.25
C PHE A 100 -8.89 -35.06 -53.27
N VAL A 101 -9.11 -35.79 -54.36
CA VAL A 101 -8.14 -35.99 -55.45
C VAL A 101 -8.70 -35.45 -56.77
N GLN A 102 -8.87 -34.13 -56.82
CA GLN A 102 -9.30 -33.46 -58.05
C GLN A 102 -8.21 -33.60 -59.13
N GLY A 103 -8.51 -34.29 -60.24
CA GLY A 103 -7.61 -34.46 -61.39
C GLY A 103 -7.15 -35.89 -61.68
N MET A 104 -7.60 -36.90 -60.93
CA MET A 104 -7.39 -38.32 -61.24
C MET A 104 -8.68 -38.97 -61.76
N GLU A 105 -9.15 -38.53 -62.94
CA GLU A 105 -10.27 -39.20 -63.62
C GLU A 105 -9.91 -40.67 -63.90
N GLY A 106 -10.73 -41.60 -63.40
CA GLY A 106 -10.53 -43.04 -63.55
C GLY A 106 -9.79 -43.75 -62.41
N TYR A 107 -9.41 -43.04 -61.33
CA TYR A 107 -8.87 -43.68 -60.14
C TYR A 107 -9.98 -44.18 -59.20
N GLU A 108 -9.97 -45.48 -58.92
CA GLU A 108 -10.85 -46.09 -57.92
C GLU A 108 -10.17 -46.10 -56.55
N TRP A 109 -10.86 -45.56 -55.54
CA TRP A 109 -10.36 -45.53 -54.18
C TRP A 109 -10.23 -46.95 -53.62
N THR A 110 -9.03 -47.30 -53.14
CA THR A 110 -8.86 -48.54 -52.38
C THR A 110 -9.29 -48.36 -50.93
N ALA A 111 -9.55 -49.46 -50.23
CA ALA A 111 -9.86 -49.42 -48.81
C ALA A 111 -8.77 -48.69 -47.99
N ALA A 112 -7.49 -48.84 -48.39
CA ALA A 112 -6.38 -48.16 -47.73
C ALA A 112 -6.41 -46.64 -47.91
N ASP A 113 -6.85 -46.14 -49.08
CA ASP A 113 -6.95 -44.70 -49.36
C ASP A 113 -8.06 -44.04 -48.52
N LEU A 114 -9.18 -44.74 -48.36
CA LEU A 114 -10.28 -44.30 -47.49
C LEU A 114 -9.86 -44.26 -46.03
N GLU A 115 -9.11 -45.27 -45.56
CA GLU A 115 -8.54 -45.28 -44.21
C GLU A 115 -7.56 -44.13 -44.00
N PHE A 116 -6.68 -43.87 -44.97
CA PHE A 116 -5.74 -42.75 -44.91
C PHE A 116 -6.47 -41.40 -44.81
N VAL A 117 -7.47 -41.15 -45.65
CA VAL A 117 -8.24 -39.89 -45.60
C VAL A 117 -8.99 -39.74 -44.29
N ASN A 118 -9.61 -40.82 -43.81
CA ASN A 118 -10.28 -40.80 -42.50
C ASN A 118 -9.28 -40.52 -41.36
N LEU A 119 -8.09 -41.11 -41.41
CA LEU A 119 -7.04 -40.88 -40.41
C LEU A 119 -6.55 -39.42 -40.45
N VAL A 120 -6.29 -38.89 -41.64
CA VAL A 120 -5.87 -37.49 -41.83
C VAL A 120 -6.95 -36.54 -41.34
N ARG A 121 -8.22 -36.78 -41.67
CA ARG A 121 -9.37 -35.98 -41.20
C ARG A 121 -9.50 -36.00 -39.68
N LYS A 122 -9.39 -37.17 -39.06
CA LYS A 122 -9.41 -37.30 -37.59
C LYS A 122 -8.23 -36.56 -36.96
N LYS A 123 -7.04 -36.68 -37.54
CA LYS A 123 -5.82 -36.03 -37.04
C LYS A 123 -5.92 -34.51 -37.11
N THR A 124 -6.41 -33.96 -38.23
CA THR A 124 -6.59 -32.50 -38.38
C THR A 124 -7.67 -31.98 -37.43
N GLN A 125 -8.79 -32.70 -37.27
CA GLN A 125 -9.81 -32.37 -36.28
C GLN A 125 -9.26 -32.34 -34.86
N LEU A 126 -8.47 -33.36 -34.48
CA LEU A 126 -7.85 -33.45 -33.17
C LEU A 126 -6.89 -32.27 -32.93
N GLN A 127 -6.06 -31.92 -33.91
CA GLN A 127 -5.17 -30.76 -33.84
C GLN A 127 -5.93 -29.45 -33.69
N GLN A 128 -7.04 -29.28 -34.41
CA GLN A 128 -7.88 -28.09 -34.32
C GLN A 128 -8.52 -27.96 -32.93
N ILE A 129 -9.04 -29.06 -32.38
CA ILE A 129 -9.62 -29.08 -31.03
C ILE A 129 -8.54 -28.78 -29.99
N GLN A 130 -7.35 -29.35 -30.11
CA GLN A 130 -6.23 -29.06 -29.21
C GLN A 130 -5.82 -27.58 -29.24
N LYS A 131 -5.80 -26.98 -30.43
CA LYS A 131 -5.53 -25.55 -30.59
C LYS A 131 -6.60 -24.70 -29.90
N GLN A 132 -7.88 -25.01 -30.14
CA GLN A 132 -9.00 -24.29 -29.52
C GLN A 132 -8.97 -24.42 -27.99
N LEU A 133 -8.63 -25.60 -27.46
CA LEU A 133 -8.47 -25.82 -26.03
C LEU A 133 -7.37 -24.93 -25.45
N ALA A 134 -6.20 -24.86 -26.10
CA ALA A 134 -5.11 -24.00 -25.65
C ALA A 134 -5.48 -22.50 -25.68
N GLU A 135 -6.18 -22.05 -26.72
CA GLU A 135 -6.67 -20.67 -26.83
C GLU A 135 -7.69 -20.34 -25.72
N LEU A 136 -8.61 -21.26 -25.43
CA LEU A 136 -9.59 -21.11 -24.35
C LEU A 136 -8.91 -21.08 -22.98
N GLU A 137 -7.93 -21.94 -22.72
CA GLU A 137 -7.16 -21.92 -21.47
C GLU A 137 -6.39 -20.60 -21.28
N GLN A 138 -5.77 -20.09 -22.34
CA GLN A 138 -5.07 -18.81 -22.30
C GLN A 138 -6.05 -17.66 -22.03
N THR A 139 -7.21 -17.68 -22.68
CA THR A 139 -8.26 -16.67 -22.49
C THR A 139 -8.79 -16.72 -21.07
N LEU A 140 -9.07 -17.92 -20.53
CA LEU A 140 -9.53 -18.12 -19.16
C LEU A 140 -8.53 -17.57 -18.14
N LYS A 141 -7.22 -17.83 -18.33
CA LYS A 141 -6.15 -17.29 -17.48
C LYS A 141 -6.11 -15.76 -17.55
N ALA A 142 -6.19 -15.18 -18.75
CA ALA A 142 -6.18 -13.74 -18.94
C ALA A 142 -7.39 -13.05 -18.29
N GLU A 143 -8.58 -13.64 -18.43
CA GLU A 143 -9.80 -13.16 -17.78
C GLU A 143 -9.76 -13.32 -16.26
N GLY A 144 -9.20 -14.41 -15.76
CA GLY A 144 -8.92 -14.62 -14.33
C GLY A 144 -8.10 -13.45 -13.76
N LEU A 145 -6.95 -13.17 -14.38
CA LEU A 145 -6.09 -12.05 -13.97
C LEU A 145 -6.79 -10.69 -14.06
N LYS A 146 -7.63 -10.47 -15.09
CA LYS A 146 -8.41 -9.24 -15.23
C LYS A 146 -9.44 -9.10 -14.10
N ARG A 147 -10.12 -10.19 -13.75
CA ARG A 147 -11.07 -10.23 -12.62
C ARG A 147 -10.36 -9.97 -11.30
N ASP A 148 -9.22 -10.60 -11.05
CA ASP A 148 -8.47 -10.42 -9.81
C ASP A 148 -8.01 -8.97 -9.63
N LYS A 149 -7.52 -8.34 -10.70
CA LYS A 149 -7.21 -6.90 -10.70
C LYS A 149 -8.45 -6.04 -10.43
N SER A 150 -9.59 -6.37 -11.02
CA SER A 150 -10.85 -5.67 -10.75
C SER A 150 -11.33 -5.84 -9.31
N VAL A 151 -11.12 -7.01 -8.72
CA VAL A 151 -11.46 -7.27 -7.31
C VAL A 151 -10.53 -6.47 -6.39
N ALA A 152 -9.22 -6.51 -6.62
CA ALA A 152 -8.24 -5.77 -5.83
C ALA A 152 -8.49 -4.26 -5.87
N THR A 153 -8.80 -3.69 -7.04
CA THR A 153 -9.15 -2.26 -7.16
C THR A 153 -10.46 -1.93 -6.45
N ARG A 154 -11.47 -2.80 -6.53
CA ARG A 154 -12.73 -2.63 -5.78
C ARG A 154 -12.52 -2.70 -4.27
N GLU A 155 -11.66 -3.59 -3.79
CA GLU A 155 -11.35 -3.71 -2.37
C GLU A 155 -10.56 -2.49 -1.87
N SER A 156 -9.60 -2.00 -2.65
CA SER A 156 -8.87 -0.77 -2.35
C SER A 156 -9.81 0.43 -2.23
N THR A 157 -10.66 0.64 -3.24
CA THR A 157 -11.64 1.75 -3.25
C THR A 157 -12.65 1.61 -2.12
N ARG A 158 -13.14 0.40 -1.81
CA ARG A 158 -13.99 0.16 -0.65
C ARG A 158 -13.28 0.50 0.65
N GLY A 159 -12.00 0.13 0.80
CA GLY A 159 -11.19 0.45 1.97
C GLY A 159 -10.98 1.96 2.14
N GLU A 160 -10.81 2.71 1.06
CA GLU A 160 -10.74 4.17 1.09
C GLU A 160 -12.08 4.81 1.46
N LEU A 161 -13.19 4.32 0.89
CA LEU A 161 -14.53 4.80 1.23
C LEU A 161 -14.89 4.58 2.70
N LEU A 162 -14.42 3.49 3.32
CA LEU A 162 -14.63 3.24 4.76
C LEU A 162 -13.86 4.21 5.67
N LYS A 163 -12.81 4.87 5.17
CA LYS A 163 -12.07 5.92 5.90
C LYS A 163 -12.72 7.30 5.77
N MET A 164 -13.61 7.47 4.79
CA MET A 164 -14.31 8.73 4.60
C MET A 164 -15.29 8.95 5.76
N PRO A 165 -15.42 10.20 6.25
CA PRO A 165 -16.44 10.53 7.22
C PRO A 165 -17.83 10.26 6.63
N SER A 166 -18.76 9.86 7.48
CA SER A 166 -20.18 9.81 7.12
C SER A 166 -20.68 11.20 6.70
N SER A 167 -21.78 11.25 5.95
CA SER A 167 -22.39 12.51 5.52
C SER A 167 -22.66 13.44 6.72
N ASP A 168 -23.19 12.90 7.82
CA ASP A 168 -23.51 13.68 9.02
C ASP A 168 -22.24 14.23 9.67
N GLN A 169 -21.18 13.43 9.74
CA GLN A 169 -19.87 13.89 10.23
C GLN A 169 -19.28 14.99 9.33
N LEU A 170 -19.40 14.85 8.00
CA LEU A 170 -18.90 15.87 7.08
C LEU A 170 -19.67 17.19 7.24
N LEU A 171 -20.99 17.13 7.43
CA LEU A 171 -21.81 18.29 7.71
C LEU A 171 -21.46 18.91 9.07
N GLN A 172 -21.21 18.10 10.10
CA GLN A 172 -20.80 18.61 11.41
C GLN A 172 -19.45 19.31 11.33
N LEU A 173 -18.44 18.69 10.72
CA LEU A 173 -17.12 19.30 10.49
C LEU A 173 -17.23 20.61 9.73
N SER A 174 -18.10 20.66 8.71
CA SER A 174 -18.39 21.87 7.95
C SER A 174 -18.97 22.98 8.85
N ARG A 175 -19.90 22.65 9.75
CA ARG A 175 -20.43 23.62 10.73
C ARG A 175 -19.35 24.08 11.70
N ASP A 176 -18.55 23.16 12.23
CA ASP A 176 -17.51 23.48 13.21
C ASP A 176 -16.46 24.43 12.64
N VAL A 177 -16.05 24.21 11.38
CA VAL A 177 -15.11 25.09 10.66
C VAL A 177 -15.72 26.48 10.44
N LEU A 178 -16.95 26.55 9.93
CA LEU A 178 -17.59 27.82 9.61
C LEU A 178 -17.97 28.62 10.88
N SER A 179 -18.30 27.94 11.98
CA SER A 179 -18.68 28.56 13.27
C SER A 179 -17.54 29.38 13.89
N ARG A 180 -16.29 29.21 13.45
CA ARG A 180 -15.15 30.02 13.88
C ARG A 180 -15.23 31.47 13.40
N HIS A 181 -15.97 31.72 12.32
CA HIS A 181 -16.03 33.06 11.69
C HIS A 181 -17.45 33.51 11.33
N HIS A 182 -18.45 32.67 11.58
CA HIS A 182 -19.85 32.94 11.27
C HIS A 182 -20.73 32.67 12.48
N ASN A 183 -21.85 33.39 12.55
CA ASN A 183 -22.81 33.22 13.64
C ASN A 183 -23.59 31.90 13.48
N SER A 184 -23.87 31.22 14.59
CA SER A 184 -24.61 29.95 14.59
C SER A 184 -25.96 30.04 13.86
N SER A 185 -26.69 31.15 14.02
CA SER A 185 -27.99 31.37 13.40
C SER A 185 -27.94 31.47 11.87
N GLU A 186 -26.81 31.91 11.31
CA GLU A 186 -26.58 31.96 9.86
C GLU A 186 -26.31 30.58 9.27
N LEU A 187 -25.83 29.63 10.08
CA LEU A 187 -25.48 28.27 9.66
C LEU A 187 -26.61 27.27 9.86
N GLU A 188 -27.45 27.48 10.88
CA GLU A 188 -28.50 26.53 11.28
C GLU A 188 -29.57 26.32 10.19
N ASN A 189 -29.85 27.36 9.40
CA ASN A 189 -30.87 27.34 8.36
C ASN A 189 -30.36 26.92 6.97
N LEU A 190 -29.06 26.63 6.83
CA LEU A 190 -28.49 26.25 5.55
C LEU A 190 -28.82 24.79 5.22
N ASP A 191 -29.26 24.55 3.99
CA ASP A 191 -29.36 23.19 3.49
C ASP A 191 -27.96 22.53 3.41
N PRO A 192 -27.87 21.20 3.51
CA PRO A 192 -26.60 20.48 3.52
C PRO A 192 -25.67 20.81 2.34
N LYS A 193 -26.23 21.05 1.16
CA LYS A 193 -25.44 21.34 -0.04
C LYS A 193 -24.87 22.76 0.01
N SER A 194 -25.67 23.74 0.44
CA SER A 194 -25.21 25.12 0.63
C SER A 194 -24.18 25.23 1.75
N LEU A 195 -24.34 24.47 2.84
CA LEU A 195 -23.38 24.42 3.93
C LEU A 195 -22.01 23.93 3.44
N LEU A 196 -21.97 22.78 2.74
CA LEU A 196 -20.74 22.24 2.16
C LEU A 196 -20.14 23.16 1.10
N GLY A 197 -20.98 23.77 0.26
CA GLY A 197 -20.54 24.71 -0.78
C GLY A 197 -19.95 26.02 -0.22
N ARG A 198 -20.35 26.42 0.99
CA ARG A 198 -19.81 27.60 1.69
C ARG A 198 -18.46 27.33 2.35
N THR A 199 -18.18 26.07 2.70
CA THR A 199 -16.91 25.67 3.32
C THR A 199 -15.78 25.70 2.30
N LYS A 200 -14.83 26.62 2.48
CA LYS A 200 -13.66 26.74 1.61
C LYS A 200 -12.49 25.96 2.18
N LEU A 201 -11.61 25.50 1.30
CA LEU A 201 -10.37 24.82 1.68
C LEU A 201 -9.54 25.65 2.68
N GLU A 202 -9.51 26.97 2.51
CA GLU A 202 -8.68 27.83 3.36
C GLU A 202 -9.25 28.01 4.76
N ASP A 203 -10.57 27.92 4.90
CA ASP A 203 -11.23 27.89 6.21
C ASP A 203 -10.88 26.59 6.94
N VAL A 204 -10.88 25.46 6.22
CA VAL A 204 -10.48 24.15 6.76
C VAL A 204 -9.00 24.15 7.16
N ARG A 205 -8.10 24.65 6.30
CA ARG A 205 -6.66 24.70 6.62
C ARG A 205 -6.38 25.58 7.82
N ARG A 206 -7.05 26.73 7.92
CA ARG A 206 -6.94 27.62 9.07
C ARG A 206 -7.44 26.93 10.35
N ALA A 207 -8.63 26.30 10.30
CA ALA A 207 -9.17 25.56 11.43
C ALA A 207 -8.23 24.45 11.90
N ILE A 208 -7.59 23.70 10.98
CA ILE A 208 -6.59 22.68 11.30
C ILE A 208 -5.38 23.31 12.01
N THR A 209 -4.85 24.43 11.51
CA THR A 209 -3.68 25.08 12.13
C THR A 209 -3.98 25.62 13.51
N GLU A 210 -5.16 26.22 13.70
CA GLU A 210 -5.62 26.72 14.99
C GLU A 210 -5.84 25.58 15.99
N GLU A 211 -6.48 24.49 15.56
CA GLU A 211 -6.69 23.32 16.40
C GLU A 211 -5.37 22.65 16.79
N ALA A 212 -4.44 22.51 15.84
CA ALA A 212 -3.11 21.97 16.12
C ALA A 212 -2.33 22.83 17.13
N ALA A 213 -2.43 24.16 17.03
CA ALA A 213 -1.83 25.07 17.99
C ALA A 213 -2.47 24.95 19.38
N HIS A 214 -3.80 24.85 19.44
CA HIS A 214 -4.53 24.67 20.70
C HIS A 214 -4.21 23.33 21.37
N VAL A 215 -4.13 22.23 20.61
CA VAL A 215 -3.69 20.93 21.11
C VAL A 215 -2.27 21.00 21.67
N ALA A 216 -1.33 21.62 20.95
CA ALA A 216 0.04 21.80 21.43
C ALA A 216 0.11 22.64 22.72
N GLU A 217 -0.74 23.65 22.86
CA GLU A 217 -0.85 24.44 24.09
C GLU A 217 -1.36 23.60 25.27
N LEU A 218 -2.41 22.79 25.04
CA LEU A 218 -2.96 21.88 26.05
C LEU A 218 -1.94 20.82 26.46
N ASP A 219 -1.22 20.22 25.52
CA ASP A 219 -0.14 19.28 25.80
C ASP A 219 0.95 19.91 26.67
N GLY A 220 1.30 21.17 26.39
CA GLY A 220 2.22 21.94 27.22
C GLY A 220 1.70 22.16 28.65
N LYS A 221 0.42 22.49 28.80
CA LYS A 221 -0.23 22.64 30.13
C LYS A 221 -0.25 21.32 30.90
N VAL A 222 -0.56 20.21 30.23
CA VAL A 222 -0.57 18.86 30.82
C VAL A 222 0.84 18.47 31.27
N ALA A 223 1.86 18.69 30.44
CA ALA A 223 3.26 18.41 30.80
C ALA A 223 3.73 19.25 32.00
N ASN A 224 3.35 20.52 32.07
CA ASN A 224 3.69 21.38 33.20
C ASN A 224 2.95 20.97 34.48
N ALA A 225 1.67 20.63 34.38
CA ALA A 225 0.89 20.12 35.51
C ALA A 225 1.49 18.81 36.05
N GLN A 226 1.95 17.92 35.17
CA GLN A 226 2.61 16.68 35.58
C GLN A 226 3.93 16.98 36.33
N LYS A 227 4.77 17.87 35.81
CA LYS A 227 6.02 18.26 36.48
C LYS A 227 5.79 18.83 37.88
N LEU A 228 4.74 19.63 38.06
CA LEU A 228 4.39 20.18 39.38
C LEU A 228 3.96 19.08 40.35
N ARG A 229 3.15 18.12 39.90
CA ARG A 229 2.77 16.95 40.73
C ARG A 229 3.99 16.14 41.16
N ASP A 230 4.92 15.88 40.24
CA ASP A 230 6.13 15.12 40.54
C ASP A 230 7.01 15.86 41.58
N GLN A 231 7.11 17.19 41.47
CA GLN A 231 7.82 18.03 42.44
C GLN A 231 7.15 18.03 43.82
N GLU A 232 5.82 18.15 43.86
CA GLU A 232 5.04 18.07 45.10
C GLU A 232 5.23 16.70 45.77
N GLU A 233 5.19 15.60 45.02
CA GLU A 233 5.41 14.25 45.53
C GLU A 233 6.82 14.11 46.14
N LEU A 234 7.85 14.64 45.48
CA LEU A 234 9.21 14.67 46.02
C LEU A 234 9.29 15.49 47.31
N SER A 235 8.61 16.64 47.36
CA SER A 235 8.57 17.50 48.55
C SER A 235 7.87 16.84 49.74
N LEU A 236 6.78 16.09 49.49
CA LEU A 236 6.06 15.33 50.50
C LEU A 236 6.92 14.20 51.05
N LYS A 237 7.59 13.43 50.18
CA LYS A 237 8.55 12.38 50.60
C LYS A 237 9.69 12.94 51.45
N GLU A 238 10.20 14.12 51.13
CA GLU A 238 11.22 14.79 51.93
C GLU A 238 10.69 15.28 53.29
N LEU A 239 9.47 15.84 53.31
CA LEU A 239 8.82 16.25 54.55
C LEU A 239 8.56 15.05 55.48
N GLU A 240 8.09 13.93 54.93
CA GLU A 240 7.89 12.68 55.67
C GLU A 240 9.20 12.19 56.34
N LYS A 241 10.32 12.22 55.62
CA LYS A 241 11.65 11.89 56.18
C LYS A 241 12.02 12.83 57.34
N ARG A 242 11.80 14.13 57.18
CA ARG A 242 12.09 15.11 58.25
C ARG A 242 11.20 14.89 59.47
N VAL A 243 9.92 14.59 59.27
CA VAL A 243 8.99 14.27 60.36
C VAL A 243 9.44 13.01 61.11
N LEU A 244 9.92 11.98 60.41
CA LEU A 244 10.49 10.78 61.03
C LEU A 244 11.71 11.11 61.91
N VAL A 245 12.64 11.94 61.43
CA VAL A 245 13.80 12.40 62.21
C VAL A 245 13.38 13.21 63.44
N VAL A 246 12.42 14.12 63.30
CA VAL A 246 11.91 14.89 64.44
C VAL A 246 11.21 13.99 65.46
N LYS A 247 10.44 12.98 65.01
CA LYS A 247 9.82 12.01 65.92
C LYS A 247 10.85 11.24 66.74
N THR A 248 11.89 10.68 66.10
CA THR A 248 12.92 9.91 66.81
C THR A 248 13.73 10.78 67.79
N THR A 249 14.03 12.03 67.42
CA THR A 249 14.68 12.98 68.35
C THR A 249 13.81 13.34 69.53
N VAL A 250 12.50 13.58 69.34
CA VAL A 250 11.56 13.83 70.44
C VAL A 250 11.45 12.63 71.38
N GLU A 251 11.39 11.41 70.84
CA GLU A 251 11.37 10.18 71.64
C GLU A 251 12.65 10.02 72.48
N SER A 252 13.82 10.28 71.88
CA SER A 252 15.10 10.28 72.58
C SER A 252 15.14 11.31 73.72
N LEU A 253 14.71 12.55 73.46
CA LEU A 253 14.64 13.60 74.48
C LEU A 253 13.65 13.27 75.60
N LYS A 254 12.51 12.67 75.26
CA LYS A 254 11.51 12.22 76.23
C LYS A 254 12.08 11.15 77.16
N ASN A 255 12.85 10.20 76.63
CA ASN A 255 13.53 9.17 77.43
C ASN A 255 14.59 9.80 78.34
N SER A 256 15.45 10.68 77.81
CA SER A 256 16.44 11.40 78.60
C SER A 256 15.83 12.25 79.73
N LEU A 257 14.67 12.87 79.49
CA LEU A 257 13.93 13.61 80.50
C LEU A 257 13.37 12.69 81.59
N ALA A 258 12.83 11.52 81.22
CA ALA A 258 12.36 10.52 82.17
C ALA A 258 13.50 10.00 83.05
N ASP A 259 14.66 9.72 82.44
CA ASP A 259 15.87 9.31 83.15
C ASP A 259 16.32 10.39 84.14
N SER A 260 16.39 11.65 83.69
CA SER A 260 16.77 12.79 84.53
C SER A 260 15.80 13.01 85.70
N LYS A 261 14.49 12.87 85.46
CA LYS A 261 13.46 12.90 86.52
C LYS A 261 13.65 11.78 87.53
N SER A 262 13.97 10.56 87.07
CA SER A 262 14.24 9.43 87.97
C SER A 262 15.47 9.66 88.84
N VAL A 263 16.52 10.29 88.30
CA VAL A 263 17.75 10.65 89.04
C VAL A 263 17.46 11.75 90.06
N ALA A 264 16.69 12.78 89.68
CA ALA A 264 16.29 13.86 90.58
C ALA A 264 15.44 13.33 91.74
N SER A 265 14.45 12.47 91.45
CA SER A 265 13.64 11.79 92.47
C SER A 265 14.50 10.98 93.46
N LYS A 266 15.52 10.26 92.99
CA LYS A 266 16.44 9.50 93.86
C LYS A 266 17.31 10.43 94.73
N LYS A 267 17.76 11.57 94.18
CA LYS A 267 18.52 12.58 94.93
C LYS A 267 17.67 13.28 95.99
N GLU A 268 16.43 13.67 95.69
CA GLU A 268 15.53 14.28 96.68
C GLU A 268 15.16 13.32 97.81
N ALA A 269 14.93 12.04 97.50
CA ALA A 269 14.71 11.01 98.52
C ALA A 269 15.94 10.84 99.46
N SER A 270 17.15 11.17 98.99
CA SER A 270 18.37 11.17 99.82
C SER A 270 18.59 12.46 100.61
N ALA A 271 17.94 13.58 100.22
CA ALA A 271 18.16 14.91 100.78
C ALA A 271 17.26 15.27 101.98
N VAL A 272 16.20 14.50 102.25
CA VAL A 272 15.25 14.74 103.37
C VAL A 272 15.88 14.49 104.78
N LYS A 273 17.16 14.13 104.87
CA LYS A 273 17.89 14.06 106.14
C LYS A 273 18.85 15.25 106.34
N LYS A 274 18.34 16.46 106.65
CA LYS A 274 18.92 17.45 107.62
C LYS A 274 18.26 18.86 107.58
N PRO A 275 18.08 19.56 108.73
CA PRO A 275 17.48 20.89 108.77
C PRO A 275 18.47 22.08 108.92
N SER A 276 18.13 23.17 108.20
CA SER A 276 18.13 24.62 108.52
C SER A 276 19.03 25.24 109.60
N ALA A 277 19.75 26.33 109.23
CA ALA A 277 19.99 27.51 110.08
C ALA A 277 20.33 28.81 109.28
N ARG A 278 19.95 29.95 109.88
CA ARG A 278 19.89 31.37 109.42
C ARG A 278 21.22 32.10 109.18
N LYS A 279 21.19 33.19 108.37
CA LYS A 279 21.41 34.64 108.72
C LYS A 279 21.87 35.49 107.51
N ALA A 280 21.40 36.73 107.42
CA ALA A 280 21.91 37.84 106.57
C ALA A 280 22.85 38.77 107.40
N PRO A 281 23.41 39.93 106.95
CA PRO A 281 23.57 40.54 105.60
C PRO A 281 24.97 41.20 105.33
N LYS A 282 25.28 41.66 104.09
CA LYS A 282 25.97 42.96 103.76
C LYS A 282 26.20 43.18 102.24
N VAL A 283 26.13 44.46 101.83
CA VAL A 283 26.34 45.10 100.49
C VAL A 283 27.75 45.75 100.50
N PRO A 284 28.52 45.89 99.38
CA PRO A 284 28.44 47.05 98.45
C PRO A 284 28.72 46.78 96.94
N GLU A 285 28.25 47.72 96.10
CA GLU A 285 28.79 48.32 94.83
C GLU A 285 29.57 47.44 93.81
N GLU A 286 29.57 47.60 92.47
CA GLU A 286 29.09 48.57 91.48
C GLU A 286 29.19 47.92 90.07
N GLU A 287 28.63 48.59 89.06
CA GLU A 287 29.02 48.61 87.63
C GLU A 287 28.63 47.55 86.56
N THR A 288 28.39 48.13 85.37
CA THR A 288 28.29 47.61 83.98
C THR A 288 26.89 47.17 83.48
N VAL A 289 26.21 47.94 82.60
CA VAL A 289 26.42 48.28 81.18
C VAL A 289 25.63 47.34 80.23
N VAL A 290 24.58 47.91 79.59
CA VAL A 290 24.17 47.81 78.15
C VAL A 290 23.75 46.40 77.66
N VAL A 291 22.53 46.15 77.13
CA VAL A 291 22.07 46.47 75.76
C VAL A 291 20.55 46.23 75.63
N ARG A 292 19.85 47.25 75.11
CA ARG A 292 18.52 47.18 74.47
C ARG A 292 18.61 46.49 73.10
N ARG A 293 17.64 45.64 72.75
CA ARG A 293 17.03 45.51 71.41
C ARG A 293 15.80 44.60 71.50
N SER A 294 14.59 45.16 71.56
CA SER A 294 13.78 45.64 70.42
C SER A 294 13.23 44.49 69.58
N SER A 295 11.97 44.18 69.87
CA SER A 295 11.00 43.56 69.00
C SER A 295 10.81 44.37 67.71
N ARG A 296 10.62 43.64 66.58
CA ARG A 296 9.92 43.98 65.33
C ARG A 296 10.67 43.38 64.14
N ILE A 297 10.07 42.38 63.48
CA ILE A 297 9.93 42.40 62.02
C ILE A 297 8.55 41.83 61.69
N ALA A 298 7.68 42.74 61.25
CA ALA A 298 6.43 42.46 60.59
C ALA A 298 6.68 42.24 59.08
N GLN A 299 5.90 41.33 58.50
CA GLN A 299 5.04 41.62 57.36
C GLN A 299 5.68 42.31 56.15
N LYS A 300 6.09 41.52 55.17
CA LYS A 300 6.21 41.94 53.76
C LYS A 300 6.03 40.71 52.87
N GLN A 301 5.01 40.73 52.02
CA GLN A 301 5.03 40.43 50.57
C GLN A 301 3.59 40.19 50.08
N ALA A 302 2.80 41.26 50.04
CA ALA A 302 1.68 41.42 49.11
C ALA A 302 2.11 42.51 48.12
N ASN A 303 2.74 42.11 47.01
CA ASN A 303 2.80 42.89 45.77
C ASN A 303 3.55 42.09 44.70
N LYS A 304 2.79 41.39 43.85
CA LYS A 304 3.14 41.02 42.47
C LYS A 304 1.90 40.43 41.80
N ARG A 305 0.85 41.25 41.72
CA ARG A 305 -0.22 41.11 40.73
C ARG A 305 -0.35 42.46 40.05
N GLY A 306 -0.32 42.45 38.73
CA GLY A 306 -0.57 43.63 37.91
C GLY A 306 0.70 44.26 37.33
N LYS A 307 1.18 43.69 36.23
CA LYS A 307 1.67 44.42 35.04
C LYS A 307 2.20 43.40 34.03
N GLU A 308 1.29 42.93 33.19
CA GLU A 308 1.58 42.58 31.79
C GLU A 308 0.25 42.47 31.07
N ALA A 309 -0.34 43.65 30.85
CA ALA A 309 -1.23 43.94 29.76
C ALA A 309 -0.64 45.18 29.09
N VAL A 310 -0.66 45.22 27.76
CA VAL A 310 -0.14 46.26 26.86
C VAL A 310 1.34 46.10 26.46
N LYS A 311 1.57 45.22 25.48
CA LYS A 311 1.99 45.64 24.13
C LYS A 311 1.80 44.51 23.13
#